data_AF-A0A940V846-F1
#
_entry.id   AF-A0A940V846-F1
#
_cell.length_a   1.000
_cell.length_b   1.000
_cell.length_c   1.000
_cell.angle_alpha   90.00
_cell.angle_beta   90.00
_cell.angle_gamma   90.00
#
_symmetry.space_group_name_H-M   'P 1'
#
loop_
_entity.id
_entity.type
_entity.pdbx_description
1 polymer ?
#
loop_
_entity_poly.entity_id
_entity_poly.type
_entity_poly.pdbx_seq_one_letter_code
_entity_poly.pdbx_strand_id
1 'polypeptide(L)' 'QARWILPDQNGNTPDPKNLSITSTTLLVMDKDNNPVLLFESDWAIDWAIDRNKGLKLASIHGN' A
#
# COMPACT_ATOMS: atom_id res chain seq x y z
N GLN A 1 2.04 10.54 -1.80
CA GLN A 1 3.09 9.56 -2.14
C GLN A 1 2.45 8.25 -2.57
N ALA A 2 2.94 7.64 -3.65
CA ALA A 2 2.40 6.38 -4.15
C ALA A 2 3.22 5.19 -3.64
N ARG A 3 2.53 4.10 -3.30
CA ARG A 3 3.13 2.84 -2.83
C ARG A 3 2.49 1.64 -3.51
N TRP A 4 3.31 0.70 -3.99
CA TRP A 4 2.84 -0.64 -4.34
C TRP A 4 2.70 -1.51 -3.09
N ILE A 5 1.72 -2.40 -3.09
CA ILE A 5 1.59 -3.46 -2.09
C ILE A 5 2.51 -4.61 -2.51
N LEU A 6 3.43 -4.99 -1.63
CA LEU A 6 4.33 -6.10 -1.89
C LEU A 6 3.71 -7.42 -1.41
N PRO A 7 3.98 -8.53 -2.11
CA PRO A 7 3.57 -9.85 -1.66
C PRO A 7 4.28 -10.23 -0.35
N ASP A 8 3.65 -11.13 0.41
CA ASP A 8 4.26 -11.76 1.57
C ASP A 8 5.35 -12.78 1.17
N GLN A 9 5.94 -13.44 2.16
CA GLN A 9 6.97 -14.47 1.95
C GLN A 9 6.50 -15.70 1.16
N ASN A 10 5.18 -15.89 1.03
CA ASN A 10 4.57 -16.99 0.28
C ASN A 10 4.11 -16.54 -1.12
N GLY A 11 4.36 -15.29 -1.51
CA GLY A 11 3.93 -14.73 -2.79
C GLY A 11 2.49 -14.22 -2.80
N ASN A 12 1.81 -14.15 -1.65
CA ASN A 12 0.43 -13.67 -1.56
C ASN A 12 0.40 -12.16 -1.36
N THR A 13 -0.30 -11.45 -2.24
CA THR A 13 -0.56 -10.02 -2.08
C THR A 13 -1.81 -9.82 -1.21
N PRO A 14 -1.73 -9.05 -0.10
CA PRO A 14 -2.89 -8.69 0.69
C PRO A 14 -3.96 -8.01 -0.17
N ASP A 15 -5.23 -8.35 0.04
CA ASP A 15 -6.34 -7.64 -0.61
C ASP A 15 -6.40 -6.19 -0.08
N PRO A 16 -6.18 -5.18 -0.94
CA PRO A 16 -6.20 -3.78 -0.52
C PRO A 16 -7.51 -3.34 0.12
N LYS A 17 -8.63 -4.00 -0.19
CA LYS A 17 -9.95 -3.67 0.39
C LYS A 17 -10.07 -4.05 1.86
N ASN A 18 -9.20 -4.94 2.34
CA ASN A 18 -9.17 -5.38 3.74
C ASN A 18 -8.17 -4.59 4.58
N LEU A 19 -7.46 -3.62 3.99
CA LEU A 19 -6.47 -2.83 4.71
C LEU A 19 -7.13 -1.74 5.54
N SER A 20 -6.66 -1.59 6.78
CA SER A 20 -6.96 -0.45 7.65
C SER A 20 -6.08 0.73 7.24
N ILE A 21 -6.61 1.62 6.40
CA ILE A 21 -5.96 2.83 5.89
C ILE A 21 -6.76 4.09 6.27
N THR A 22 -6.18 5.27 6.09
CA THR A 22 -6.91 6.53 6.32
C THR A 22 -7.98 6.74 5.25
N SER A 23 -9.04 7.47 5.57
CA SER A 23 -10.13 7.80 4.62
C SER A 23 -9.66 8.60 3.40
N THR A 24 -8.51 9.24 3.51
CA THR A 24 -7.84 10.03 2.48
C THR A 24 -6.93 9.20 1.58
N THR A 25 -6.62 7.96 1.96
CA THR A 25 -5.81 7.07 1.13
C THR A 25 -6.64 6.54 -0.04
N LEU A 26 -6.17 6.78 -1.27
CA LEU A 26 -6.85 6.29 -2.48
C LEU A 26 -6.24 4.98 -2.95
N LEU A 27 -7.10 4.02 -3.31
CA LEU A 27 -6.73 2.79 -4.01
C LEU A 27 -6.93 3.00 -5.51
N VAL A 28 -5.85 2.88 -6.27
CA VAL A 28 -5.85 2.97 -7.73
C VAL A 28 -5.13 1.77 -8.34
N MET A 29 -5.20 1.63 -9.66
CA MET A 29 -4.48 0.59 -10.41
C MET A 29 -3.41 1.25 -11.27
N ASP A 30 -2.22 0.65 -11.34
CA ASP A 30 -1.23 1.05 -12.34
C ASP A 30 -1.59 0.50 -13.74
N LYS A 31 -0.74 0.79 -14.73
CA LYS A 31 -0.92 0.36 -16.13
C LYS A 31 -0.96 -1.16 -16.32
N ASP A 32 -0.41 -1.92 -15.38
CA ASP A 32 -0.32 -3.38 -15.43
C ASP A 32 -1.37 -4.04 -14.51
N ASN A 33 -2.36 -3.26 -14.04
CA ASN A 33 -3.39 -3.68 -13.09
C ASN A 33 -2.83 -4.14 -11.72
N ASN A 34 -1.74 -3.54 -11.25
CA ASN A 34 -1.33 -3.73 -9.85
C ASN A 34 -1.98 -2.67 -8.94
N PRO A 35 -2.42 -3.06 -7.73
CA PRO A 35 -2.97 -2.12 -6.76
C PRO A 35 -1.88 -1.16 -6.24
N VAL A 36 -2.23 0.13 -6.22
CA VAL A 36 -1.39 1.22 -5.72
C VAL A 36 -2.17 2.00 -4.68
N LEU A 37 -1.53 2.27 -3.55
CA LEU A 37 -2.04 3.15 -2.51
C LEU A 37 -1.43 4.56 -2.69
N LEU A 38 -2.30 5.57 -2.79
CA LEU A 38 -1.90 6.98 -2.82
C LEU A 38 -2.14 7.57 -1.44
N PHE A 39 -1.05 7.83 -0.72
CA PHE A 39 -1.06 8.44 0.61
C PHE A 39 -0.90 9.95 0.52
N GLU A 40 -1.60 10.70 1.37
CA GLU A 40 -1.46 12.16 1.46
C GLU A 40 -0.22 12.62 2.25
N SER A 41 0.31 11.77 3.14
CA SER A 41 1.43 12.09 4.04
C SER A 41 2.22 10.84 4.44
N ASP A 42 3.44 11.03 4.98
CA ASP A 42 4.24 9.93 5.56
C ASP A 42 3.55 9.28 6.76
N TRP A 43 2.91 10.09 7.60
CA TRP A 43 2.16 9.59 8.75
C TRP A 43 1.06 8.59 8.34
N ALA A 44 0.38 8.83 7.22
CA ALA A 44 -0.64 7.90 6.72
C ALA A 44 -0.03 6.56 6.25
N ILE A 45 1.22 6.56 5.78
CA ILE A 45 1.97 5.35 5.42
C ILE A 45 2.30 4.55 6.68
N ASP A 46 2.86 5.22 7.70
CA ASP A 46 3.23 4.59 8.97
C ASP A 46 2.00 3.97 9.65
N TRP A 47 0.88 4.71 9.68
CA TRP A 47 -0.39 4.20 10.18
C TRP A 47 -0.84 2.92 9.47
N ALA A 48 -0.74 2.87 8.14
CA ALA A 48 -1.10 1.68 7.38
C ALA A 48 -0.19 0.49 7.72
N ILE A 49 1.11 0.70 7.88
CA ILE A 49 2.05 -0.38 8.25
C ILE A 49 1.74 -0.89 9.66
N ASP A 50 1.53 0.00 10.62
CA ASP A 50 1.27 -0.36 12.02
C ASP A 50 -0.04 -1.13 12.20
N ARG A 51 -1.09 -0.75 11.46
CA ARG A 51 -2.42 -1.36 11.57
C ARG A 51 -2.58 -2.66 10.80
N ASN A 52 -1.73 -2.92 9.81
CA ASN A 52 -1.86 -4.07 8.92
C ASN A 52 -0.63 -4.97 9.08
N LYS A 53 -0.69 -5.90 10.03
CA LYS A 53 0.44 -6.80 10.34
C LYS A 53 0.92 -7.52 9.08
N GLY A 54 2.19 -7.32 8.74
CA GLY A 54 2.82 -7.96 7.58
C GLY A 54 2.63 -7.21 6.26
N LEU A 55 1.92 -6.08 6.25
CA LEU A 55 1.88 -5.19 5.10
C LEU A 55 3.27 -4.67 4.79
N LYS A 56 3.70 -4.85 3.54
CA LYS A 56 4.94 -4.30 3.02
C LYS A 56 4.61 -3.40 1.84
N LEU A 57 5.21 -2.22 1.82
CA LEU A 57 4.96 -1.20 0.81
C LEU A 57 6.28 -0.83 0.12
N ALA A 58 6.25 -0.69 -1.19
CA ALA A 58 7.38 -0.18 -1.97
C ALA A 58 7.07 1.23 -2.50
N SER A 59 8.02 2.15 -2.37
CA SER A 59 7.93 3.47 -3.02
C SER A 59 7.95 3.33 -4.54
N ILE A 60 7.07 4.06 -5.23
CA ILE A 60 7.07 4.14 -6.70
C ILE A 60 8.17 5.09 -7.19
N HIS A 61 8.64 6.02 -6.34
CA HIS A 61 9.84 6.78 -6.65
C HIS A 61 11.03 5.82 -6.56
N GLY A 62 11.55 5.40 -7.71
CA GLY A 62 12.79 4.66 -7.80
C GLY A 62 13.96 5.58 -7.45
N ASN A 63 14.60 5.28 -6.32
CA ASN A 63 16.03 5.43 -6.02
C ASN A 63 16.31 4.76 -4.68
#